data_AF-A0A0U3KK32-F1
#
_entry.id   AF-A0A0U3KK32-F1
#
_cell.length_a   1.000
_cell.length_b   1.000
_cell.length_c   1.000
_cell.angle_alpha   90.00
_cell.angle_beta   90.00
_cell.angle_gamma   90.00
#
_symmetry.space_group_name_H-M   'P 1'
#
loop_
_entity.id
_entity.type
_entity.pdbx_description
1 polymer ?
#
loop_
_entity_poly.entity_id
_entity_poly.type
_entity_poly.pdbx_seq_one_letter_code
_entity_poly.pdbx_strand_id
1 'polypeptide(L)'
;MPRTWLVLALAATLGVGACQAATSGEMTSQTYRSLDARGDALTADDVREAGGTDDPDLARTFVEEGGRAEPSGASCLYARTTYRESYRGVARFCFDGATVVSVERNRADLDR
;
A
#
# COMPACT_ATOMS: atom_id res chain seq x y z
N MET A 1 -31.63 -27.42 -42.49
CA MET A 1 -31.28 -26.21 -41.72
C MET A 1 -31.06 -26.59 -40.25
N PRO A 2 -29.84 -26.92 -39.82
CA PRO A 2 -29.56 -27.08 -38.38
C PRO A 2 -29.31 -25.72 -37.74
N ARG A 3 -30.05 -25.47 -36.65
CA ARG A 3 -30.05 -24.27 -35.82
C ARG A 3 -28.75 -24.14 -35.03
N THR A 4 -28.22 -22.93 -35.04
CA THR A 4 -27.25 -22.33 -34.13
C THR A 4 -27.58 -22.60 -32.66
N TRP A 5 -26.59 -23.03 -31.88
CA TRP A 5 -26.40 -22.59 -30.49
C TRP A 5 -24.90 -22.49 -30.21
N LEU A 6 -24.41 -21.25 -30.31
CA LEU A 6 -23.16 -20.77 -29.72
C LEU A 6 -23.33 -20.82 -28.19
N VAL A 7 -22.57 -21.67 -27.50
CA VAL A 7 -22.39 -21.54 -26.04
C VAL A 7 -21.07 -20.84 -25.82
N LEU A 8 -21.17 -19.52 -25.63
CA LEU A 8 -20.12 -18.65 -25.13
C LEU A 8 -19.91 -18.89 -23.63
N ALA A 9 -18.63 -18.97 -23.26
CA ALA A 9 -18.02 -18.44 -22.04
C ALA A 9 -18.49 -18.97 -20.67
N LEU A 10 -17.53 -19.50 -19.90
CA LEU A 10 -16.96 -18.70 -18.82
C LEU A 10 -15.54 -19.20 -18.49
N ALA A 11 -14.56 -18.35 -18.78
CA ALA A 11 -13.18 -18.54 -18.38
C ALA A 11 -13.08 -18.40 -16.86
N ALA A 12 -12.91 -19.52 -16.16
CA ALA A 12 -12.39 -19.53 -14.81
C ALA A 12 -10.87 -19.33 -14.86
N THR A 13 -10.42 -18.15 -15.27
CA THR A 13 -9.09 -17.68 -14.89
C THR A 13 -9.20 -17.25 -13.43
N LEU A 14 -9.13 -18.22 -12.53
CA LEU A 14 -8.66 -17.96 -11.17
C LEU A 14 -7.26 -17.39 -11.36
N GLY A 15 -7.22 -16.05 -11.42
CA GLY A 15 -6.00 -15.29 -11.47
C GLY A 15 -5.13 -15.81 -10.35
N VAL A 16 -3.99 -16.36 -10.75
CA VAL A 16 -2.88 -16.73 -9.90
C VAL A 16 -2.48 -15.45 -9.17
N GLY A 17 -3.12 -15.18 -8.04
CA GLY A 17 -2.54 -14.38 -6.99
C GLY A 17 -1.39 -15.20 -6.46
N ALA A 18 -0.25 -15.13 -7.13
CA ALA A 18 0.99 -15.47 -6.48
C ALA A 18 0.96 -14.68 -5.17
N CYS A 19 0.83 -15.39 -4.03
CA CYS A 19 1.21 -14.84 -2.74
C CYS A 19 2.71 -14.54 -2.83
N GLN A 20 3.06 -13.45 -3.50
CA GLN A 20 4.27 -12.74 -3.19
C GLN A 20 4.03 -12.25 -1.78
N ALA A 21 4.60 -12.98 -0.81
CA ALA A 21 4.68 -12.52 0.55
C ALA A 21 5.15 -11.06 0.51
N ALA A 22 4.41 -10.17 1.15
CA ALA A 22 4.77 -8.76 1.16
C ALA A 22 6.21 -8.64 1.68
N THR A 23 7.04 -7.91 0.95
CA THR A 23 8.40 -7.65 1.41
C THR A 23 8.31 -6.57 2.47
N SER A 24 8.80 -6.85 3.67
CA SER A 24 8.84 -5.85 4.74
C SER A 24 9.56 -4.60 4.24
N GLY A 25 8.94 -3.43 4.43
CA GLY A 25 9.43 -2.15 3.95
C GLY A 25 9.05 -1.80 2.52
N GLU A 26 8.36 -2.67 1.77
CA GLU A 26 7.96 -2.39 0.39
C GLU A 26 6.51 -2.78 0.10
N MET A 27 5.80 -1.91 -0.62
CA MET A 27 4.47 -2.20 -1.13
C MET A 27 4.25 -1.58 -2.51
N THR A 28 3.27 -2.08 -3.26
CA THR A 28 2.94 -1.45 -4.54
C THR A 28 2.11 -0.19 -4.33
N SER A 29 2.13 0.73 -5.30
CA SER A 29 1.24 1.91 -5.33
C SER A 29 -0.25 1.54 -5.44
N GLN A 30 -0.56 0.31 -5.84
CA GLN A 30 -1.93 -0.20 -5.84
C GLN A 30 -2.32 -0.66 -4.43
N THR A 31 -1.43 -1.37 -3.74
CA THR A 31 -1.57 -1.76 -2.33
C THR A 31 -1.77 -0.54 -1.44
N TYR A 32 -0.91 0.48 -1.57
CA TYR A 32 -1.05 1.75 -0.84
C TYR A 32 -2.44 2.37 -1.03
N ARG A 33 -2.90 2.53 -2.28
CA ARG A 33 -4.23 3.10 -2.59
C ARG A 33 -5.38 2.27 -2.03
N SER A 34 -5.22 0.95 -2.01
CA SER A 34 -6.20 0.03 -1.43
C SER A 34 -6.31 0.22 0.09
N LEU A 35 -5.18 0.36 0.79
CA LEU A 35 -5.14 0.62 2.24
C LEU A 35 -5.70 2.01 2.58
N ASP A 36 -5.28 3.04 1.85
CA ASP A 36 -5.77 4.42 2.00
C ASP A 36 -7.30 4.50 1.83
N ALA A 37 -7.84 3.77 0.84
CA ALA A 37 -9.28 3.71 0.60
C ALA A 37 -10.09 3.02 1.71
N ARG A 38 -9.45 2.29 2.64
CA ARG A 38 -10.15 1.70 3.80
C ARG A 38 -10.53 2.73 4.86
N GLY A 39 -9.86 3.89 4.88
CA GLY A 39 -10.12 4.96 5.85
C GLY A 39 -10.10 4.42 7.29
N ASP A 40 -11.14 4.74 8.06
CA ASP A 40 -11.25 4.38 9.49
C ASP A 40 -11.24 2.87 9.77
N ALA A 41 -11.49 2.02 8.76
CA ALA A 41 -11.41 0.56 8.90
C ALA A 41 -9.99 0.01 8.77
N LEU A 42 -9.01 0.85 8.43
CA LEU A 42 -7.61 0.44 8.30
C LEU A 42 -7.00 0.12 9.66
N THR A 43 -6.39 -1.05 9.79
CA THR A 43 -5.67 -1.46 11.00
C THR A 43 -4.14 -1.48 10.78
N ALA A 44 -3.38 -1.44 11.87
CA ALA A 44 -1.92 -1.59 11.81
C ALA A 44 -1.51 -2.96 11.24
N ASP A 45 -2.29 -4.00 11.48
CA ASP A 45 -2.00 -5.35 11.00
C ASP A 45 -2.21 -5.46 9.49
N ASP A 46 -3.25 -4.84 8.93
CA ASP A 46 -3.43 -4.73 7.48
C ASP A 46 -2.21 -4.09 6.81
N VAL A 47 -1.64 -3.06 7.43
CA VAL A 47 -0.47 -2.36 6.93
C VAL A 47 0.77 -3.27 7.00
N ARG A 48 0.97 -4.01 8.10
CA ARG A 48 2.09 -4.96 8.23
C ARG A 48 1.99 -6.11 7.25
N GLU A 49 0.81 -6.71 7.09
CA GLU A 49 0.54 -7.77 6.11
C GLU A 49 0.82 -7.29 4.68
N ALA A 50 0.62 -5.99 4.43
CA ALA A 50 0.90 -5.35 3.16
C ALA A 50 2.36 -4.89 2.97
N GLY A 51 3.24 -5.12 3.94
CA GLY A 51 4.67 -4.78 3.88
C GLY A 51 5.08 -3.52 4.63
N GLY A 52 4.19 -2.90 5.43
CA GLY A 52 4.54 -1.78 6.29
C GLY A 52 5.38 -2.21 7.51
N THR A 53 6.32 -1.36 7.91
CA THR A 53 7.28 -1.62 8.99
C THR A 53 7.62 -0.35 9.76
N ASP A 54 8.09 -0.48 11.00
CA ASP A 54 8.58 0.59 11.87
C ASP A 54 10.08 0.88 11.66
N ASP A 55 10.60 0.62 10.45
CA ASP A 55 12.00 0.86 10.10
C ASP A 55 12.36 2.37 10.17
N PRO A 56 13.33 2.75 11.03
CA PRO A 56 13.72 4.15 11.19
C PRO A 56 14.34 4.77 9.93
N ASP A 57 14.94 3.97 9.04
CA ASP A 57 15.50 4.50 7.78
C ASP A 57 14.38 4.93 6.82
N LEU A 58 13.26 4.21 6.80
CA LEU A 58 12.08 4.61 6.02
C LEU A 58 11.40 5.83 6.62
N ALA A 59 11.32 5.91 7.95
CA ALA A 59 10.80 7.10 8.64
C ALA A 59 11.64 8.35 8.30
N ARG A 60 12.97 8.23 8.35
CA ARG A 60 13.89 9.30 7.92
C ARG A 60 13.65 9.68 6.46
N THR A 61 13.61 8.69 5.57
CA THR A 61 13.40 8.92 4.12
C THR A 61 12.09 9.66 3.85
N PHE A 62 11.00 9.29 4.54
CA PHE A 62 9.72 9.97 4.41
C PHE A 62 9.80 11.47 4.75
N VAL A 63 10.51 11.82 5.82
CA VAL A 63 10.72 13.22 6.22
C VAL A 63 11.63 13.96 5.24
N GLU A 64 12.72 13.32 4.80
CA GLU A 64 13.63 13.88 3.78
C GLU A 64 12.94 14.15 2.45
N GLU A 65 11.95 13.33 2.11
CA GLU A 65 11.09 13.53 0.94
C GLU A 65 10.05 14.64 1.13
N GLY A 66 9.98 15.30 2.29
CA GLY A 66 9.03 16.39 2.57
C GLY A 66 7.74 15.94 3.27
N GLY A 67 7.69 14.70 3.75
CA GLY A 67 6.59 14.20 4.56
C GLY A 67 6.47 14.96 5.89
N ARG A 68 5.24 15.10 6.39
CA ARG A 68 5.00 15.81 7.65
C ARG A 68 5.61 15.08 8.85
N ALA A 69 5.92 15.80 9.92
CA ALA A 69 6.35 15.17 11.18
C ALA A 69 5.32 14.14 11.70
N GLU A 70 5.78 13.16 12.47
CA GLU A 70 4.90 12.18 13.11
C GLU A 70 3.95 12.85 14.11
N PRO A 71 2.65 12.52 14.12
CA PRO A 71 1.75 12.97 15.16
C PRO A 71 2.22 12.50 16.53
N SER A 72 2.23 13.39 17.53
CA SER A 72 2.68 13.05 18.87
C SER A 72 1.82 11.93 19.47
N GLY A 73 2.48 10.89 20.00
CA GLY A 73 1.82 9.74 20.63
C GLY A 73 1.34 8.66 19.67
N ALA A 74 1.44 8.87 18.35
CA ALA A 74 1.07 7.86 17.36
C ALA A 74 2.22 6.88 17.08
N SER A 75 1.88 5.63 16.76
CA SER A 75 2.80 4.65 16.19
C SER A 75 2.67 4.64 14.68
N CYS A 76 3.77 4.82 13.95
CA CYS A 76 3.76 4.90 12.49
C CYS A 76 4.43 3.68 11.85
N LEU A 77 3.85 3.23 10.75
CA LEU A 77 4.38 2.21 9.85
C LEU A 77 4.67 2.83 8.49
N TYR A 78 5.73 2.36 7.86
CA TYR A 78 6.30 2.90 6.65
C TYR A 78 6.51 1.81 5.59
N ALA A 79 6.38 2.19 4.32
CA ALA A 79 6.79 1.33 3.21
C ALA A 79 7.17 2.15 1.99
N ARG A 80 8.23 1.75 1.30
CA ARG A 80 8.55 2.24 -0.03
C ARG A 80 7.44 1.81 -0.98
N THR A 81 6.93 2.75 -1.75
CA THR A 81 5.90 2.45 -2.75
C THR A 81 6.52 2.33 -4.14
N THR A 82 6.11 1.31 -4.89
CA THR A 82 6.59 1.07 -6.26
C THR A 82 5.45 1.02 -7.29
N TYR A 83 5.72 1.37 -8.54
CA TYR A 83 4.81 1.13 -9.67
C TYR A 83 5.63 0.80 -10.92
N ARG A 84 5.40 -0.38 -11.50
CA ARG A 84 6.22 -0.92 -12.61
C ARG A 84 7.72 -0.78 -12.32
N GLU A 85 8.13 -1.30 -11.15
CA GLU A 85 9.52 -1.30 -10.66
C GLU A 85 10.12 0.10 -10.39
N SER A 86 9.38 1.18 -10.68
CA SER A 86 9.80 2.54 -10.38
C SER A 86 9.40 2.91 -8.97
N TYR A 87 10.33 3.51 -8.24
CA TYR A 87 10.07 4.13 -6.94
C TYR A 87 9.06 5.28 -7.04
N ARG A 88 8.16 5.38 -6.06
CA ARG A 88 7.07 6.37 -6.01
C ARG A 88 6.97 7.13 -4.68
N GLY A 89 8.01 7.05 -3.85
CA GLY A 89 8.05 7.66 -2.52
C GLY A 89 7.71 6.68 -1.39
N VAL A 90 7.94 7.12 -0.16
CA VAL A 90 7.56 6.38 1.06
C VAL A 90 6.12 6.72 1.47
N ALA A 91 5.35 5.69 1.79
CA ALA A 91 4.05 5.81 2.44
C ALA A 91 4.21 5.69 3.96
N ARG A 92 3.38 6.43 4.71
CA ARG A 92 3.29 6.42 6.17
C ARG A 92 1.83 6.19 6.60
N PHE A 93 1.66 5.31 7.57
CA PHE A 93 0.39 5.01 8.23
C PHE A 93 0.58 5.14 9.73
N CYS A 94 -0.06 6.12 10.37
CA CYS A 94 0.07 6.34 11.80
C CYS A 94 -1.24 6.01 12.53
N PHE A 95 -1.08 5.40 13.70
CA PHE A 95 -2.16 4.91 14.54
C PHE A 95 -2.02 5.44 15.96
N ASP A 96 -3.13 5.88 16.55
CA ASP A 96 -3.28 6.09 17.99
C ASP A 96 -4.11 4.93 18.55
N GLY A 97 -3.44 3.98 19.20
CA GLY A 97 -4.04 2.69 19.55
C GLY A 97 -4.54 1.94 18.32
N ALA A 98 -5.85 1.70 18.23
CA ALA A 98 -6.50 1.02 17.11
C ALA A 98 -7.01 1.98 16.01
N THR A 99 -6.91 3.29 16.24
CA THR A 99 -7.47 4.30 15.35
C THR A 99 -6.40 4.83 14.41
N VAL A 100 -6.68 4.83 13.11
CA VAL A 100 -5.85 5.51 12.12
C VAL A 100 -5.97 7.02 12.28
N VAL A 101 -4.84 7.72 12.39
CA VAL A 101 -4.80 9.19 12.56
C VAL A 101 -4.13 9.91 11.40
N SER A 102 -3.36 9.19 10.58
CA SER A 102 -2.75 9.75 9.37
C SER A 102 -2.42 8.64 8.38
N VAL A 103 -2.85 8.81 7.14
CA VAL A 103 -2.34 8.05 5.99
C VAL A 103 -1.77 9.05 5.00
N GLU A 104 -0.50 8.91 4.67
CA GLU A 104 0.21 9.85 3.82
C GLU A 104 1.17 9.11 2.92
N ARG A 105 1.40 9.65 1.73
CA ARG A 105 2.52 9.24 0.89
C ARG A 105 3.02 10.46 0.18
N ASN A 106 4.30 10.77 0.33
CA ASN A 106 4.85 11.83 -0.48
C ASN A 106 5.21 11.30 -1.88
N ARG A 107 4.96 12.11 -2.90
CA ARG A 107 5.26 11.77 -4.29
C ARG A 107 6.66 12.26 -4.64
N ALA A 108 7.67 11.49 -4.24
CA ALA A 108 9.05 11.68 -4.69
C ALA A 108 9.21 11.60 -6.22
N ASP A 109 8.17 11.17 -6.94
CA ASP A 109 8.11 11.11 -8.41
C ASP A 109 7.62 12.40 -9.09
N LEU A 110 7.20 13.43 -8.35
CA LEU A 110 6.77 14.73 -8.92
C LEU A 110 7.85 15.82 -8.88
N ASP A 111 8.89 15.66 -8.06
CA ASP A 111 9.97 16.65 -7.90
C ASP A 111 11.19 16.36 -8.80
N ARG A 112 11.02 15.53 -9.85
CA ARG A 112 12.07 15.18 -10.84
C ARG A 112 11.72 15.64 -12.24
#